data_AF-A0A925X934-F1
#
_entry.id   AF-A0A925X934-F1
#
_cell.length_a   1.000
_cell.length_b   1.000
_cell.length_c   1.000
_cell.angle_alpha   90.00
_cell.angle_beta   90.00
_cell.angle_gamma   90.00
#
_symmetry.space_group_name_H-M   'P 1'
#
loop_
_entity.id
_entity.type
_entity.pdbx_description
1 polymer ?
#
loop_
_entity_poly.entity_id
_entity_poly.type
_entity_poly.pdbx_seq_one_letter_code
_entity_poly.pdbx_strand_id
1 'polypeptide(L)'
;MTVNFTKLFQKKYWFYGLVASLLFITNRLQAQTHPNAHLKTAVQLRWEQIRSVLETLSLGLLLVAILVLAYIFSRLAFIKTLKKKYDFINKSELPLLTIAGLCGAVSLGLWMCTWVKNYHLLSIGTLILFASVIATVLAYLVLVPLRFKYPAMVEKRLLKIRHQPRISKSGNAMVMLNEDEEDVYLDEGMQKEENVFSVNYDVWVDKQTQEVQIEAYQEINAIETCPNCNYRTYKTMKEQIVTLATAQQDGKLLQTRECAYCGLKGEKEVRIAKAKNIVTI
;
A
#
# COMPACT_ATOMS: atom_id res chain seq x y z
N MET A 1 -25.97 38.66 -8.00
CA MET A 1 -24.61 38.41 -8.57
C MET A 1 -24.66 37.10 -9.35
N THR A 2 -24.80 37.18 -10.66
CA THR A 2 -24.93 36.02 -11.56
C THR A 2 -23.56 35.67 -12.13
N VAL A 3 -23.06 34.47 -11.79
CA VAL A 3 -21.76 33.98 -12.29
C VAL A 3 -21.94 33.49 -13.72
N ASN A 4 -21.20 34.08 -14.64
CA ASN A 4 -21.27 33.81 -16.07
C ASN A 4 -20.44 32.55 -16.42
N PHE A 5 -21.11 31.40 -16.52
CA PHE A 5 -20.52 30.06 -16.72
C PHE A 5 -19.80 29.85 -18.08
N THR A 6 -19.94 30.78 -19.01
CA THR A 6 -19.37 30.68 -20.37
C THR A 6 -17.85 30.86 -20.40
N LYS A 7 -17.25 31.60 -19.46
CA LYS A 7 -15.78 31.80 -19.41
C LYS A 7 -14.99 30.62 -18.82
N LEU A 8 -15.64 29.70 -18.11
CA LEU A 8 -14.98 28.52 -17.50
C LEU A 8 -14.84 27.35 -18.48
N PHE A 9 -15.65 27.32 -19.54
CA PHE A 9 -15.59 26.26 -20.56
C PHE A 9 -14.48 26.47 -21.60
N GLN A 10 -14.01 27.71 -21.80
CA GLN A 10 -13.07 28.02 -22.89
C GLN A 10 -11.60 27.59 -22.60
N LYS A 11 -11.22 27.42 -21.33
CA LYS A 11 -9.84 27.03 -20.94
C LYS A 11 -9.53 25.53 -21.07
N LYS A 12 -10.53 24.66 -21.19
CA LYS A 12 -10.35 23.20 -21.24
C LYS A 12 -10.13 22.64 -22.66
N TYR A 13 -10.52 23.38 -23.71
CA TYR A 13 -10.44 22.92 -25.10
C TYR A 13 -9.13 23.27 -25.82
N TRP A 14 -8.33 24.19 -25.28
CA TRP A 14 -7.07 24.57 -25.93
C TRP A 14 -6.03 23.44 -25.89
N PHE A 15 -6.06 22.60 -24.86
CA PHE A 15 -5.19 21.42 -24.74
C PHE A 15 -5.57 20.33 -25.76
N TYR A 16 -6.88 20.09 -25.97
CA TYR A 16 -7.34 19.15 -27.01
C TYR A 16 -7.08 19.66 -28.42
N GLY A 17 -7.16 20.99 -28.65
CA GLY A 17 -6.83 21.61 -29.94
C GLY A 17 -5.34 21.50 -30.30
N LEU A 18 -4.43 21.71 -29.34
CA LEU A 18 -2.99 21.54 -29.54
C LEU A 18 -2.60 20.07 -29.78
N VAL A 19 -3.18 19.13 -29.02
CA VAL A 19 -2.95 17.68 -29.21
C VAL A 19 -3.50 17.21 -30.55
N ALA A 20 -4.69 17.67 -30.97
CA ALA A 20 -5.26 17.34 -32.27
C ALA A 20 -4.44 17.92 -33.43
N SER A 21 -3.88 19.12 -33.25
CA SER A 21 -3.03 19.78 -34.25
C SER A 21 -1.66 19.12 -34.37
N LEU A 22 -1.06 18.70 -33.26
CA LEU A 22 0.16 17.89 -33.23
C LEU A 22 -0.06 16.52 -33.88
N LEU A 23 -1.18 15.83 -33.59
CA LEU A 23 -1.55 14.57 -34.24
C LEU A 23 -1.81 14.74 -35.75
N PHE A 24 -2.37 15.87 -36.16
CA PHE A 24 -2.61 16.17 -37.58
C PHE A 24 -1.31 16.50 -38.32
N ILE A 25 -0.38 17.22 -37.68
CA ILE A 25 0.94 17.52 -38.25
C ILE A 25 1.80 16.25 -38.32
N THR A 26 1.79 15.38 -37.31
CA THR A 26 2.50 14.09 -37.37
C THR A 26 1.92 13.18 -38.46
N ASN A 27 0.59 13.13 -38.61
CA ASN A 27 -0.04 12.38 -39.70
C ASN A 27 0.30 12.95 -41.09
N ARG A 28 0.39 14.28 -41.24
CA ARG A 28 0.77 14.90 -42.53
C ARG A 28 2.25 14.70 -42.87
N LEU A 29 3.14 14.77 -41.89
CA LEU A 29 4.58 14.53 -42.09
C LEU A 29 4.85 13.05 -42.42
N GLN A 30 4.05 12.13 -41.87
CA GLN A 30 4.12 10.70 -42.15
C GLN A 30 3.55 10.34 -43.55
N ALA A 31 2.65 11.17 -44.08
CA ALA A 31 2.07 10.98 -45.42
C ALA A 31 2.99 11.42 -46.58
N GLN A 32 4.04 12.20 -46.31
CA GLN A 32 4.92 12.77 -47.36
C GLN A 32 6.23 11.99 -47.59
N THR A 33 6.57 10.97 -46.79
CA THR A 33 7.93 10.40 -46.80
C THR A 33 8.14 9.09 -47.57
N HIS A 34 7.13 8.48 -48.22
CA HIS A 34 7.37 7.23 -48.97
C HIS A 34 6.53 7.08 -50.25
N PRO A 35 7.10 7.35 -51.45
CA PRO A 35 6.45 7.05 -52.72
C PRO A 35 6.39 5.54 -53.07
N ASN A 36 6.92 4.66 -52.20
CA ASN A 36 6.91 3.19 -52.36
C ASN A 36 6.36 2.48 -51.10
N ALA A 37 5.19 2.90 -50.60
CA ALA A 37 4.65 2.49 -49.29
C ALA A 37 3.67 1.30 -49.31
N HIS A 38 3.67 0.43 -50.33
CA HIS A 38 2.56 -0.52 -50.52
C HIS A 38 2.78 -1.97 -50.08
N LEU A 39 3.96 -2.37 -49.58
CA LEU A 39 4.14 -3.71 -49.02
C LEU A 39 4.93 -3.67 -47.72
N LYS A 40 4.23 -3.61 -46.59
CA LYS A 40 4.84 -3.89 -45.29
C LYS A 40 5.24 -5.36 -45.25
N THR A 41 6.47 -5.66 -44.85
CA THR A 41 6.92 -7.04 -44.68
C THR A 41 6.10 -7.72 -43.57
N ALA A 42 5.94 -9.06 -43.61
CA ALA A 42 5.22 -9.79 -42.55
C ALA A 42 5.82 -9.53 -41.15
N VAL A 43 7.14 -9.29 -41.10
CA VAL A 43 7.88 -8.91 -39.88
C VAL A 43 7.45 -7.53 -39.37
N GLN A 44 7.28 -6.55 -40.25
CA GLN A 44 6.77 -5.22 -39.91
C GLN A 44 5.37 -5.29 -39.32
N LEU A 45 4.48 -6.06 -39.96
CA LEU A 45 3.09 -6.17 -39.52
C LEU A 45 3.01 -6.80 -38.12
N ARG A 46 3.78 -7.87 -37.88
CA ARG A 46 3.89 -8.53 -36.58
C ARG A 46 4.44 -7.61 -35.50
N TRP A 47 5.43 -6.79 -35.84
CA TRP A 47 6.01 -5.83 -34.89
C TRP A 47 5.01 -4.73 -34.49
N GLU A 48 4.24 -4.19 -35.44
CA GLU A 48 3.18 -3.22 -35.14
C GLU A 48 2.09 -3.81 -34.23
N GLN A 49 1.72 -5.09 -34.43
CA GLN A 49 0.80 -5.81 -33.55
C GLN A 49 1.35 -5.97 -32.13
N ILE A 50 2.63 -6.33 -31.99
CA ILE A 50 3.27 -6.46 -30.68
C ILE A 50 3.33 -5.10 -29.97
N ARG A 51 3.72 -4.05 -30.70
CA ARG A 51 3.81 -2.69 -30.15
C ARG A 51 2.46 -2.22 -29.62
N SER A 52 1.37 -2.41 -30.38
CA SER A 52 0.03 -1.98 -29.95
C SER A 52 -0.46 -2.74 -28.71
N VAL A 53 -0.15 -4.05 -28.60
CA VAL A 53 -0.44 -4.84 -27.38
C VAL A 53 0.35 -4.33 -26.17
N LEU A 54 1.65 -4.03 -26.33
CA LEU A 54 2.47 -3.48 -25.25
C LEU A 54 2.00 -2.11 -24.79
N GLU A 55 1.60 -1.24 -25.72
CA GLU A 55 1.08 0.09 -25.43
C GLU A 55 -0.25 0.03 -24.68
N THR A 56 -1.20 -0.80 -25.14
CA THR A 56 -2.49 -0.97 -24.46
C THR A 56 -2.32 -1.55 -23.06
N LEU A 57 -1.44 -2.54 -22.88
CA LEU A 57 -1.10 -3.09 -21.57
C LEU A 57 -0.47 -2.03 -20.65
N SER A 58 0.47 -1.26 -21.18
CA SER A 58 1.14 -0.19 -20.43
C SER A 58 0.15 0.88 -19.94
N LEU A 59 -0.75 1.34 -20.81
CA LEU A 59 -1.79 2.30 -20.45
C LEU A 59 -2.78 1.72 -19.42
N GLY A 60 -3.14 0.44 -19.55
CA GLY A 60 -3.98 -0.26 -18.57
C GLY A 60 -3.35 -0.29 -17.17
N LEU A 61 -2.07 -0.62 -17.08
CA LEU A 61 -1.33 -0.64 -15.80
C LEU A 61 -1.15 0.77 -15.22
N LEU A 62 -0.91 1.77 -16.07
CA LEU A 62 -0.84 3.18 -15.64
C LEU A 62 -2.17 3.64 -15.05
N LEU A 63 -3.28 3.29 -15.72
CA LEU A 63 -4.63 3.60 -15.25
C LEU A 63 -4.88 2.98 -13.87
N VAL A 64 -4.51 1.72 -13.66
CA VAL A 64 -4.62 1.05 -12.35
C VAL A 64 -3.81 1.80 -11.28
N ALA A 65 -2.57 2.18 -11.57
CA ALA A 65 -1.74 2.95 -10.62
C ALA A 65 -2.39 4.29 -10.26
N ILE A 66 -2.94 5.02 -11.24
CA ILE A 66 -3.64 6.29 -11.02
C ILE A 66 -4.91 6.09 -10.19
N LEU A 67 -5.71 5.06 -10.48
CA LEU A 67 -6.93 4.76 -9.73
C LEU A 67 -6.64 4.41 -8.27
N VAL A 68 -5.57 3.65 -8.00
CA VAL A 68 -5.15 3.35 -6.63
C VAL A 68 -4.75 4.63 -5.88
N LEU A 69 -3.97 5.51 -6.52
CA LEU A 69 -3.62 6.80 -5.92
C LEU A 69 -4.86 7.66 -5.67
N ALA A 70 -5.77 7.76 -6.64
CA ALA A 70 -7.04 8.49 -6.50
C ALA A 70 -7.91 7.92 -5.38
N TYR A 71 -7.92 6.59 -5.20
CA TYR A 71 -8.59 5.93 -4.08
C TYR A 71 -7.99 6.35 -2.73
N ILE A 72 -6.66 6.35 -2.59
CA ILE A 72 -6.00 6.79 -1.35
C ILE A 72 -6.37 8.25 -1.03
N PHE A 73 -6.24 9.16 -2.00
CA PHE A 73 -6.53 10.58 -1.81
C PHE A 73 -8.00 10.83 -1.46
N SER A 74 -8.92 10.20 -2.20
CA SER A 74 -10.35 10.33 -1.92
C SER A 74 -10.70 9.80 -0.53
N ARG A 75 -10.22 8.61 -0.16
CA ARG A 75 -10.46 8.04 1.17
C ARG A 75 -9.93 8.94 2.29
N LEU A 76 -8.72 9.48 2.15
CA LEU A 76 -8.16 10.40 3.14
C LEU A 76 -8.94 11.72 3.26
N ALA A 77 -9.58 12.18 2.18
CA ALA A 77 -10.41 13.39 2.19
C ALA A 77 -11.79 13.17 2.84
N PHE A 78 -12.39 11.98 2.68
CA PHE A 78 -13.74 11.69 3.18
C PHE A 78 -13.80 11.19 4.63
N ILE A 79 -12.68 10.72 5.20
CA ILE A 79 -12.66 10.28 6.60
C ILE A 79 -12.64 11.49 7.54
N LYS A 80 -13.78 11.74 8.19
CA LYS A 80 -13.94 12.83 9.17
C LYS A 80 -13.33 12.53 10.54
N THR A 81 -13.40 11.28 11.00
CA THR A 81 -12.93 10.89 12.33
C THR A 81 -11.43 10.64 12.35
N LEU A 82 -10.74 11.26 13.30
CA LEU A 82 -9.29 11.19 13.43
C LEU A 82 -8.81 9.75 13.65
N LYS A 83 -9.49 8.96 14.49
CA LYS A 83 -9.17 7.53 14.69
C LYS A 83 -9.26 6.70 13.41
N LYS A 84 -10.35 6.80 12.65
CA LYS A 84 -10.48 6.06 11.38
C LYS A 84 -9.44 6.49 10.36
N LYS A 85 -9.03 7.77 10.39
CA LYS A 85 -7.98 8.30 9.53
C LYS A 85 -6.62 7.72 9.92
N TYR A 86 -6.31 7.67 11.21
CA TYR A 86 -5.13 7.02 11.76
C TYR A 86 -5.06 5.55 11.32
N ASP A 87 -6.13 4.79 11.52
CA ASP A 87 -6.17 3.35 11.22
C ASP A 87 -5.97 3.07 9.74
N PHE A 88 -6.58 3.87 8.87
CA PHE A 88 -6.41 3.75 7.42
C PHE A 88 -4.97 4.04 6.99
N ILE A 89 -4.36 5.11 7.53
CA ILE A 89 -2.98 5.47 7.23
C ILE A 89 -2.02 4.35 7.66
N ASN A 90 -2.17 3.87 8.89
CA ASN A 90 -1.26 2.87 9.45
C ASN A 90 -1.36 1.51 8.74
N LYS A 91 -2.59 1.07 8.39
CA LYS A 91 -2.81 -0.27 7.82
C LYS A 91 -2.74 -0.31 6.28
N SER A 92 -3.21 0.73 5.61
CA SER A 92 -3.58 0.64 4.18
C SER A 92 -2.69 1.47 3.25
N GLU A 93 -2.11 2.58 3.72
CA GLU A 93 -1.47 3.55 2.81
C GLU A 93 -0.19 3.01 2.17
N LEU A 94 0.74 2.47 2.97
CA LEU A 94 1.99 1.89 2.47
C LEU A 94 1.78 0.71 1.50
N PRO A 95 0.94 -0.31 1.79
CA PRO A 95 0.72 -1.39 0.84
C PRO A 95 0.05 -0.91 -0.45
N LEU A 96 -0.92 0.00 -0.39
CA LEU A 96 -1.55 0.56 -1.60
C LEU A 96 -0.57 1.39 -2.43
N LEU A 97 0.29 2.20 -1.80
CA LEU A 97 1.35 2.94 -2.50
C LEU A 97 2.38 2.00 -3.13
N THR A 98 2.68 0.87 -2.49
CA THR A 98 3.58 -0.16 -3.05
C THR A 98 2.98 -0.77 -4.32
N ILE A 99 1.68 -1.08 -4.32
CA ILE A 99 0.96 -1.58 -5.50
C ILE A 99 0.99 -0.54 -6.62
N ALA A 100 0.65 0.72 -6.33
CA ALA A 100 0.68 1.79 -7.32
C ALA A 100 2.08 1.99 -7.91
N GLY A 101 3.12 1.97 -7.07
CA GLY A 101 4.51 2.09 -7.50
C GLY A 101 4.97 0.94 -8.41
N LEU A 102 4.61 -0.30 -8.07
CA LEU A 102 4.89 -1.48 -8.91
C LEU A 102 4.18 -1.41 -10.26
N CYS A 103 2.87 -1.12 -10.27
CA CYS A 103 2.11 -0.99 -11.51
C CYS A 103 2.66 0.14 -12.40
N GLY A 104 3.04 1.27 -11.81
CA GLY A 104 3.67 2.39 -12.52
C GLY A 104 5.03 2.04 -13.11
N ALA A 105 5.90 1.34 -12.35
CA ALA A 105 7.22 0.92 -12.82
C ALA A 105 7.13 -0.07 -14.00
N VAL A 106 6.24 -1.06 -13.92
CA VAL A 106 6.00 -2.03 -15.00
C VAL A 106 5.40 -1.34 -16.22
N SER A 107 4.42 -0.45 -16.01
CA SER A 107 3.82 0.34 -17.08
C SER A 107 4.87 1.12 -17.87
N LEU A 108 5.76 1.85 -17.18
CA LEU A 108 6.82 2.63 -17.81
C LEU A 108 7.84 1.76 -18.53
N GLY A 109 8.23 0.61 -17.95
CA GLY A 109 9.13 -0.33 -18.60
C GLY A 109 8.57 -0.86 -19.93
N LEU A 110 7.29 -1.23 -19.96
CA LEU A 110 6.61 -1.67 -21.19
C LEU A 110 6.47 -0.53 -22.21
N TRP A 111 6.17 0.68 -21.76
CA TRP A 111 6.05 1.84 -22.65
C TRP A 111 7.38 2.17 -23.33
N MET A 112 8.49 2.13 -22.60
CA MET A 112 9.82 2.39 -23.15
C MET A 112 10.20 1.39 -24.25
N CYS A 113 9.73 0.14 -24.19
CA CYS A 113 9.98 -0.84 -25.24
C CYS A 113 9.28 -0.50 -26.57
N THR A 114 8.22 0.31 -26.56
CA THR A 114 7.54 0.74 -27.80
C THR A 114 8.40 1.66 -28.66
N TRP A 115 9.42 2.31 -28.06
CA TRP A 115 10.30 3.26 -28.74
C TRP A 115 11.35 2.59 -29.64
N VAL A 116 11.51 1.27 -29.54
CA VAL A 116 12.42 0.51 -30.40
C VAL A 116 11.91 0.53 -31.84
N LYS A 117 12.67 1.19 -32.73
CA LYS A 117 12.37 1.27 -34.17
C LYS A 117 13.03 0.15 -34.98
N ASN A 118 14.13 -0.40 -34.49
CA ASN A 118 14.96 -1.39 -35.20
C ASN A 118 14.62 -2.83 -34.75
N TYR A 119 13.43 -3.32 -35.09
CA TYR A 119 12.94 -4.66 -34.73
C TYR A 119 13.59 -5.80 -35.54
N HIS A 120 14.30 -5.49 -36.63
CA HIS A 120 14.98 -6.51 -37.44
C HIS A 120 16.17 -7.17 -36.72
N LEU A 121 16.78 -6.50 -35.74
CA LEU A 121 17.92 -7.03 -34.98
C LEU A 121 17.53 -7.66 -33.63
N LEU A 122 16.36 -7.32 -33.09
CA LEU A 122 15.99 -7.64 -31.71
C LEU A 122 14.87 -8.67 -31.68
N SER A 123 15.17 -9.83 -31.11
CA SER A 123 14.16 -10.84 -30.81
C SER A 123 13.14 -10.34 -29.78
N ILE A 124 11.95 -10.94 -29.75
CA ILE A 124 10.93 -10.65 -28.73
C ILE A 124 11.48 -10.90 -27.32
N GLY A 125 12.28 -11.97 -27.15
CA GLY A 125 12.90 -12.29 -25.87
C GLY A 125 13.85 -11.20 -25.37
N THR A 126 14.64 -10.60 -26.26
CA THR A 126 15.52 -9.48 -25.87
C THR A 126 14.74 -8.25 -25.42
N LEU A 127 13.58 -7.96 -26.03
CA LEU A 127 12.75 -6.83 -25.63
C LEU A 127 12.09 -7.02 -24.27
N ILE A 128 11.60 -8.24 -23.99
CA ILE A 128 11.06 -8.59 -22.67
C ILE A 128 12.14 -8.47 -21.59
N LEU A 129 13.37 -8.92 -21.91
CA LEU A 129 14.50 -8.77 -21.01
C LEU A 129 14.77 -7.29 -20.71
N PHE A 130 14.87 -6.43 -21.73
CA PHE A 130 15.04 -5.00 -21.52
C PHE A 130 13.90 -4.38 -20.71
N ALA A 131 12.64 -4.72 -21.02
CA ALA A 131 11.46 -4.27 -20.27
C ALA A 131 11.57 -4.63 -18.78
N SER A 132 11.96 -5.88 -18.49
CA SER A 132 12.08 -6.40 -17.12
C SER A 132 13.19 -5.72 -16.33
N VAL A 133 14.34 -5.45 -16.97
CA VAL A 133 15.46 -4.74 -16.35
C VAL A 133 15.05 -3.30 -16.04
N ILE A 134 14.47 -2.60 -17.01
CA ILE A 134 13.99 -1.23 -16.83
C ILE A 134 12.94 -1.16 -15.72
N ALA A 135 11.92 -2.03 -15.77
CA ALA A 135 10.87 -2.07 -14.75
C ALA A 135 11.44 -2.36 -13.35
N THR A 136 12.44 -3.24 -13.23
CA THR A 136 13.10 -3.54 -11.96
C THR A 136 13.87 -2.34 -11.42
N VAL A 137 14.62 -1.64 -12.28
CA VAL A 137 15.34 -0.42 -11.91
C VAL A 137 14.36 0.66 -11.46
N LEU A 138 13.28 0.90 -12.21
CA LEU A 138 12.26 1.87 -11.86
C LEU A 138 11.55 1.49 -10.54
N ALA A 139 11.22 0.21 -10.35
CA ALA A 139 10.63 -0.28 -9.12
C ALA A 139 11.57 -0.07 -7.93
N TYR A 140 12.87 -0.32 -8.09
CA TYR A 140 13.87 -0.06 -7.04
C TYR A 140 13.91 1.43 -6.66
N LEU A 141 13.94 2.32 -7.66
CA LEU A 141 13.96 3.77 -7.45
C LEU A 141 12.73 4.29 -6.70
N VAL A 142 11.57 3.67 -6.89
CA VAL A 142 10.31 4.07 -6.22
C VAL A 142 10.14 3.38 -4.87
N LEU A 143 10.34 2.06 -4.80
CA LEU A 143 9.99 1.25 -3.64
C LEU A 143 10.99 1.35 -2.49
N VAL A 144 12.27 1.58 -2.77
CA VAL A 144 13.28 1.72 -1.71
C VAL A 144 13.02 2.96 -0.86
N PRO A 145 12.88 4.18 -1.42
CA PRO A 145 12.50 5.34 -0.63
C PRO A 145 11.17 5.15 0.11
N LEU A 146 10.20 4.49 -0.55
CA LEU A 146 8.89 4.19 0.03
C LEU A 146 8.95 3.23 1.21
N ARG A 147 9.92 2.30 1.26
CA ARG A 147 10.06 1.38 2.41
C ARG A 147 10.93 1.93 3.53
N PHE A 148 11.96 2.72 3.21
CA PHE A 148 12.91 3.18 4.23
C PHE A 148 12.61 4.58 4.78
N LYS A 149 12.29 5.55 3.92
CA LYS A 149 12.10 6.95 4.35
C LYS A 149 10.66 7.27 4.70
N TYR A 150 9.72 6.68 3.97
CA TYR A 150 8.31 6.99 4.13
C TYR A 150 7.72 6.58 5.50
N PRO A 151 8.08 5.43 6.13
CA PRO A 151 7.54 5.08 7.45
C PRO A 151 7.80 6.15 8.51
N ALA A 152 9.01 6.73 8.54
CA ALA A 152 9.35 7.81 9.47
C ALA A 152 8.53 9.09 9.22
N MET A 153 8.16 9.38 7.97
CA MET A 153 7.27 10.50 7.65
C MET A 153 5.82 10.21 8.09
N VAL A 154 5.37 8.96 7.88
CA VAL A 154 4.04 8.51 8.29
C VAL A 154 3.90 8.53 9.80
N GLU A 155 4.90 8.07 10.54
CA GLU A 155 4.92 8.06 12.00
C GLU A 155 4.73 9.46 12.58
N LYS A 156 5.49 10.46 12.10
CA LYS A 156 5.31 11.86 12.52
C LYS A 156 3.90 12.38 12.25
N ARG A 157 3.31 12.01 11.11
CA ARG A 157 1.93 12.38 10.77
C ARG A 157 0.90 11.65 11.64
N LEU A 158 1.14 10.38 11.97
CA LEU A 158 0.30 9.57 12.84
C LEU A 158 0.29 10.11 14.27
N LEU A 159 1.46 10.45 14.83
CA LEU A 159 1.58 11.10 16.15
C LEU A 159 0.80 12.42 16.19
N LYS A 160 0.91 13.25 15.14
CA LYS A 160 0.14 14.49 15.04
C LYS A 160 -1.38 14.25 15.02
N ILE A 161 -1.85 13.19 14.36
CA ILE A 161 -3.28 12.83 14.31
C ILE A 161 -3.73 12.27 15.67
N ARG A 162 -2.90 11.46 16.33
CA ARG A 162 -3.18 10.84 17.62
C ARG A 162 -3.41 11.90 18.69
N HIS A 163 -2.46 12.82 18.87
CA HIS A 163 -2.51 13.88 19.89
C HIS A 163 -3.36 15.10 19.51
N GLN A 164 -4.09 15.05 18.38
CA GLN A 164 -5.00 16.13 18.02
C GLN A 164 -6.26 16.06 18.90
N PRO A 165 -6.66 17.16 19.58
CA PRO A 165 -7.84 17.18 20.43
C PRO A 165 -9.10 16.68 19.72
N ARG A 166 -9.85 15.83 20.43
CA ARG A 166 -11.15 15.33 19.95
C ARG A 166 -12.25 16.31 20.27
N ILE A 167 -13.35 16.20 19.55
CA ILE A 167 -14.54 17.04 19.76
C ILE A 167 -15.65 16.12 20.26
N SER A 168 -16.20 16.45 21.43
CA SER A 168 -17.30 15.73 22.05
C SER A 168 -18.58 15.87 21.23
N LYS A 169 -19.62 15.07 21.53
CA LYS A 169 -20.91 15.21 20.83
C LYS A 169 -21.54 16.58 21.03
N SER A 170 -21.21 17.23 22.15
CA SER A 170 -21.65 18.58 22.51
C SER A 170 -20.83 19.68 21.83
N GLY A 171 -19.78 19.33 21.07
CA GLY A 171 -18.93 20.30 20.36
C GLY A 171 -17.75 20.84 21.17
N ASN A 172 -17.51 20.32 22.37
CA ASN A 172 -16.40 20.77 23.22
C ASN A 172 -15.10 20.06 22.85
N ALA A 173 -13.97 20.75 23.05
CA ALA A 173 -12.66 20.12 22.93
C ALA A 173 -12.40 19.20 24.12
N MET A 174 -12.06 17.94 23.84
CA MET A 174 -11.73 16.94 24.84
C MET A 174 -10.25 17.02 25.20
N VAL A 175 -9.93 16.68 26.46
CA VAL A 175 -8.56 16.57 26.97
C VAL A 175 -8.17 15.10 27.02
N MET A 176 -6.98 14.77 26.51
CA MET A 176 -6.39 13.44 26.65
C MET A 176 -5.85 13.30 28.06
N LEU A 177 -6.20 12.23 28.75
CA LEU A 177 -5.67 11.90 30.07
C LEU A 177 -4.23 11.40 29.95
N ASN A 178 -3.50 11.42 31.05
CA ASN A 178 -2.23 10.70 31.16
C ASN A 178 -2.48 9.23 31.55
N GLU A 179 -1.44 8.40 31.46
CA GLU A 179 -1.52 6.95 31.70
C GLU A 179 -2.01 6.61 33.13
N ASP A 180 -1.64 7.41 34.15
CA ASP A 180 -2.09 7.16 35.53
C ASP A 180 -3.56 7.57 35.76
N GLU A 181 -4.03 8.60 35.04
CA GLU A 181 -5.39 9.14 35.12
C GLU A 181 -6.39 8.28 34.34
N GLU A 182 -5.94 7.59 33.30
CA GLU A 182 -6.82 6.84 32.41
C GLU A 182 -7.22 5.47 32.93
N ASP A 183 -6.40 4.85 33.80
CA ASP A 183 -6.67 3.56 34.45
C ASP A 183 -8.06 3.48 35.10
N VAL A 184 -8.56 4.60 35.63
CA VAL A 184 -9.88 4.71 36.27
C VAL A 184 -11.03 4.45 35.27
N TYR A 185 -10.78 4.69 33.99
CA TYR A 185 -11.74 4.53 32.90
C TYR A 185 -11.55 3.23 32.12
N LEU A 186 -10.43 2.53 32.31
CA LEU A 186 -10.11 1.27 31.64
C LEU A 186 -10.58 0.08 32.48
N ASP A 187 -11.11 -0.94 31.80
CA ASP A 187 -11.42 -2.21 32.47
C ASP A 187 -10.14 -3.03 32.74
N GLU A 188 -10.23 -4.01 33.64
CA GLU A 188 -9.08 -4.84 34.02
C GLU A 188 -8.44 -5.54 32.80
N GLY A 189 -9.23 -5.91 31.79
CA GLY A 189 -8.72 -6.55 30.58
C GLY A 189 -7.95 -5.57 29.67
N MET A 190 -8.43 -4.34 29.52
CA MET A 190 -7.76 -3.25 28.81
C MET A 190 -6.42 -2.90 29.48
N GLN A 191 -6.41 -2.76 30.81
CA GLN A 191 -5.17 -2.55 31.56
C GLN A 191 -4.21 -3.73 31.36
N LYS A 192 -4.70 -4.98 31.31
CA LYS A 192 -3.84 -6.14 31.01
C LYS A 192 -3.30 -6.11 29.59
N GLU A 193 -4.06 -5.61 28.62
CA GLU A 193 -3.59 -5.44 27.24
C GLU A 193 -2.44 -4.43 27.14
N GLU A 194 -2.50 -3.34 27.91
CA GLU A 194 -1.42 -2.35 28.03
C GLU A 194 -0.20 -2.91 28.73
N ASN A 195 -0.40 -3.62 29.84
CA ASN A 195 0.67 -4.27 30.60
C ASN A 195 1.47 -5.29 29.76
N VAL A 196 0.85 -5.89 28.74
CA VAL A 196 1.54 -6.78 27.79
C VAL A 196 1.95 -6.09 26.50
N PHE A 197 1.80 -4.77 26.38
CA PHE A 197 2.12 -3.96 25.20
C PHE A 197 1.36 -4.44 23.94
N SER A 198 0.12 -4.92 24.07
CA SER A 198 -0.65 -5.42 22.93
C SER A 198 -1.51 -4.33 22.26
N VAL A 199 -2.05 -3.44 23.09
CA VAL A 199 -2.92 -2.33 22.74
C VAL A 199 -2.56 -1.22 23.73
N ASN A 200 -2.44 -0.01 23.23
CA ASN A 200 -2.35 1.19 24.06
C ASN A 200 -3.65 1.98 23.87
N TYR A 201 -4.32 2.32 24.96
CA TYR A 201 -5.56 3.08 24.95
C TYR A 201 -5.27 4.56 25.17
N ASP A 202 -5.93 5.44 24.41
CA ASP A 202 -6.00 6.86 24.75
C ASP A 202 -7.39 7.14 25.31
N VAL A 203 -7.48 7.68 26.53
CA VAL A 203 -8.74 8.17 27.09
C VAL A 203 -8.90 9.68 26.92
N TRP A 204 -9.96 10.09 26.23
CA TRP A 204 -10.33 11.49 26.02
C TRP A 204 -11.54 11.84 26.87
N VAL A 205 -11.48 12.94 27.61
CA VAL A 205 -12.58 13.40 28.48
C VAL A 205 -13.00 14.83 28.15
N ASP A 206 -14.30 15.05 28.00
CA ASP A 206 -14.89 16.38 28.00
C ASP A 206 -15.13 16.82 29.45
N LYS A 207 -14.36 17.81 29.93
CA LYS A 207 -14.45 18.30 31.32
C LYS A 207 -15.80 18.92 31.67
N GLN A 208 -16.57 19.39 30.69
CA GLN A 208 -17.87 20.02 30.93
C GLN A 208 -19.00 19.00 31.04
N THR A 209 -19.01 18.01 30.15
CA THR A 209 -20.11 17.04 30.05
C THR A 209 -19.77 15.70 30.68
N GLN A 210 -18.52 15.48 31.06
CA GLN A 210 -17.97 14.21 31.52
C GLN A 210 -18.12 13.08 30.47
N GLU A 211 -18.26 13.43 29.18
CA GLU A 211 -18.22 12.46 28.10
C GLU A 211 -16.81 11.88 27.97
N VAL A 212 -16.73 10.54 27.92
CA VAL A 212 -15.48 9.79 27.77
C VAL A 212 -15.45 9.12 26.40
N GLN A 213 -14.32 9.23 25.71
CA GLN A 213 -14.04 8.56 24.45
C GLN A 213 -12.72 7.80 24.57
N ILE A 214 -12.80 6.47 24.51
CA ILE A 214 -11.65 5.56 24.60
C ILE A 214 -11.23 5.13 23.19
N GLU A 215 -9.95 5.26 22.85
CA GLU A 215 -9.43 4.88 21.54
C GLU A 215 -8.29 3.86 21.62
N ALA A 216 -8.48 2.69 21.01
CA ALA A 216 -7.48 1.62 21.02
C ALA A 216 -6.47 1.73 19.87
N TYR A 217 -5.17 1.74 20.19
CA TYR A 217 -4.06 1.72 19.24
C TYR A 217 -3.29 0.40 19.33
N GLN A 218 -3.30 -0.37 18.25
CA GLN A 218 -2.63 -1.66 18.20
C GLN A 218 -1.12 -1.47 18.10
N GLU A 219 -0.38 -2.10 19.00
CA GLU A 219 1.08 -2.17 18.93
C GLU A 219 1.52 -3.34 18.03
N ILE A 220 2.75 -3.23 17.52
CA ILE A 220 3.37 -4.21 16.61
C ILE A 220 3.96 -5.36 17.43
N ASN A 221 3.12 -6.04 18.21
CA ASN A 221 3.52 -7.21 18.98
C ASN A 221 2.76 -8.45 18.47
N ALA A 222 3.46 -9.60 18.46
CA ALA A 222 2.94 -10.89 18.00
C ALA A 222 1.96 -11.52 19.01
N ILE A 223 1.12 -10.70 19.64
CA ILE A 223 0.17 -11.10 20.66
C ILE A 223 -1.20 -11.29 19.99
N GLU A 224 -1.74 -12.50 20.16
CA GLU A 224 -2.99 -12.93 19.55
C GLU A 224 -4.19 -12.60 20.46
N THR A 225 -5.38 -12.56 19.87
CA THR A 225 -6.64 -12.46 20.61
C THR A 225 -6.94 -13.78 21.31
N CYS A 226 -7.27 -13.73 22.60
CA CYS A 226 -7.68 -14.89 23.36
C CYS A 226 -9.09 -15.35 22.92
N PRO A 227 -9.30 -16.65 22.60
CA PRO A 227 -10.61 -17.15 22.17
C PRO A 227 -11.66 -17.22 23.29
N ASN A 228 -11.23 -17.14 24.56
CA ASN A 228 -12.15 -17.21 25.71
C ASN A 228 -12.63 -15.81 26.15
N CYS A 229 -11.72 -14.84 26.26
CA CYS A 229 -12.03 -13.52 26.81
C CYS A 229 -11.93 -12.37 25.80
N ASN A 230 -11.60 -12.63 24.54
CA ASN A 230 -11.51 -11.66 23.43
C ASN A 230 -10.50 -10.50 23.57
N TYR A 231 -9.77 -10.41 24.68
CA TYR A 231 -8.62 -9.51 24.82
C TYR A 231 -7.38 -10.05 24.08
N ARG A 232 -6.54 -9.14 23.57
CA ARG A 232 -5.25 -9.39 22.91
C ARG A 232 -4.13 -9.65 23.91
N THR A 233 -4.36 -10.57 24.84
CA THR A 233 -3.40 -10.94 25.89
C THR A 233 -2.86 -12.37 25.74
N TYR A 234 -3.09 -13.02 24.59
CA TYR A 234 -2.68 -14.41 24.36
C TYR A 234 -1.23 -14.47 23.84
N LYS A 235 -0.30 -14.69 24.76
CA LYS A 235 1.14 -14.61 24.51
C LYS A 235 1.75 -16.00 24.32
N THR A 236 2.72 -16.11 23.42
CA THR A 236 3.58 -17.30 23.33
C THR A 236 4.53 -17.33 24.52
N MET A 237 4.39 -18.35 25.37
CA MET A 237 5.19 -18.52 26.59
C MET A 237 6.40 -19.40 26.35
N LYS A 238 6.23 -20.45 25.54
CA LYS A 238 7.30 -21.41 25.23
C LYS A 238 7.15 -21.89 23.80
N GLU A 239 8.29 -22.06 23.15
CA GLU A 239 8.38 -22.72 21.85
C GLU A 239 9.26 -23.96 22.00
N GLN A 240 8.79 -25.09 21.48
CA GLN A 240 9.50 -26.36 21.54
C GLN A 240 9.48 -27.02 20.18
N ILE A 241 10.65 -27.39 19.67
CA ILE A 241 10.75 -28.17 18.43
C ILE A 241 10.29 -29.60 18.72
N VAL A 242 9.18 -30.02 18.12
CA VAL A 242 8.64 -31.39 18.21
C VAL A 242 9.31 -32.28 17.18
N THR A 243 9.54 -31.75 15.98
CA THR A 243 10.19 -32.47 14.89
C THR A 243 11.15 -31.54 14.18
N LEU A 244 12.41 -31.95 14.07
CA LEU A 244 13.44 -31.18 13.35
C LEU A 244 13.10 -31.13 11.86
N ALA A 245 13.28 -29.97 11.24
CA ALA A 245 13.15 -29.83 9.80
C ALA A 245 14.32 -30.54 9.11
N THR A 246 14.03 -31.35 8.08
CA THR A 246 15.03 -31.99 7.21
C THR A 246 14.97 -31.37 5.82
N ALA A 247 15.86 -31.77 4.91
CA ALA A 247 15.82 -31.28 3.52
C ALA A 247 14.56 -31.77 2.77
N GLN A 248 13.99 -32.90 3.19
CA GLN A 248 12.87 -33.56 2.54
C GLN A 248 11.54 -33.31 3.27
N GLN A 249 11.55 -33.06 4.58
CA GLN A 249 10.36 -32.92 5.41
C GLN A 249 10.37 -31.62 6.23
N ASP A 250 9.20 -31.00 6.33
CA ASP A 250 8.98 -29.85 7.20
C ASP A 250 9.17 -30.25 8.66
N GLY A 251 9.72 -29.35 9.47
CA GLY A 251 9.76 -29.51 10.91
C GLY A 251 8.43 -29.11 11.54
N LYS A 252 8.29 -29.43 12.83
CA LYS A 252 7.14 -29.06 13.64
C LYS A 252 7.61 -28.36 14.91
N LEU A 253 7.04 -27.19 15.17
CA LEU A 253 7.22 -26.41 16.37
C LEU A 253 5.91 -26.43 17.17
N LEU A 254 5.95 -26.76 18.44
CA LEU A 254 4.83 -26.58 19.35
C LEU A 254 5.03 -25.27 20.10
N GLN A 255 4.07 -24.35 19.94
CA GLN A 255 4.02 -23.13 20.73
C GLN A 255 3.00 -23.30 21.84
N THR A 256 3.45 -23.28 23.09
CA THR A 256 2.58 -23.18 24.26
C THR A 256 2.29 -21.71 24.53
N ARG A 257 1.01 -21.39 24.64
CA ARG A 257 0.51 -20.03 24.87
C ARG A 257 -0.32 -19.96 26.13
N GLU A 258 -0.34 -18.76 26.70
CA GLU A 258 -1.13 -18.44 27.88
C GLU A 258 -1.71 -17.04 27.75
N CYS A 259 -2.98 -16.90 28.15
CA CYS A 259 -3.64 -15.61 28.25
C CYS A 259 -3.23 -14.92 29.55
N ALA A 260 -2.63 -13.73 29.46
CA ALA A 260 -2.21 -12.97 30.64
C ALA A 260 -3.39 -12.46 31.49
N TYR A 261 -4.61 -12.41 30.92
CA TYR A 261 -5.82 -11.99 31.65
C TYR A 261 -6.53 -13.18 32.29
N CYS A 262 -7.09 -14.11 31.50
CA CYS A 262 -7.91 -15.20 32.02
C CYS A 262 -7.15 -16.50 32.33
N GLY A 263 -5.83 -16.56 32.07
CA GLY A 263 -5.00 -17.74 32.33
C GLY A 263 -5.26 -18.94 31.41
N LEU A 264 -6.08 -18.78 30.36
CA LEU A 264 -6.31 -19.84 29.37
C LEU A 264 -4.98 -20.28 28.76
N LYS A 265 -4.69 -21.57 28.82
CA LYS A 265 -3.54 -22.20 28.17
C LYS A 265 -3.98 -22.89 26.90
N GLY A 266 -3.11 -22.90 25.91
CA GLY A 266 -3.32 -23.69 24.71
C GLY A 266 -2.05 -23.87 23.92
N GLU A 267 -2.14 -24.75 22.93
CA GLU A 267 -1.00 -25.13 22.12
C GLU A 267 -1.35 -24.94 20.63
N LYS A 268 -0.37 -24.47 19.85
CA LYS A 268 -0.48 -24.44 18.39
C LYS A 268 0.75 -25.11 17.80
N GLU A 269 0.50 -26.06 16.91
CA GLU A 269 1.54 -26.58 16.05
C GLU A 269 1.79 -25.59 14.91
N VAL A 270 3.04 -25.16 14.76
CA VAL A 270 3.53 -24.31 13.69
C VAL A 270 4.50 -25.12 12.84
N ARG A 271 4.30 -25.10 11.52
CA ARG A 271 5.20 -25.78 10.58
C ARG A 271 6.49 -24.99 10.41
N ILE A 272 7.62 -25.66 10.55
CA ILE A 272 8.95 -25.13 10.27
C ILE A 272 9.31 -25.53 8.84
N ALA A 273 9.65 -24.56 7.99
CA ALA A 273 10.07 -24.85 6.62
C ALA A 273 11.29 -25.78 6.58
N LYS A 274 11.40 -26.59 5.53
CA LYS A 274 12.51 -27.54 5.30
C LYS A 274 13.87 -26.90 5.47
N ALA A 275 14.79 -27.65 6.07
CA ALA A 275 16.16 -27.20 6.22
C ALA A 275 16.81 -27.05 4.85
N LYS A 276 17.38 -25.87 4.58
CA LYS A 276 18.14 -25.64 3.34
C LYS A 276 19.44 -26.42 3.46
N ASN A 277 19.74 -27.31 2.50
CA ASN A 277 21.06 -27.95 2.42
C ASN A 277 22.09 -26.84 2.19
N ILE A 278 22.81 -26.46 3.25
CA ILE A 278 23.99 -25.62 3.14
C ILE A 278 25.06 -26.55 2.56
N VAL A 279 25.24 -26.50 1.24
CA VAL A 279 26.41 -27.11 0.59
C VAL A 279 27.61 -26.39 1.19
N THR A 280 28.33 -27.06 2.08
CA THR A 280 29.61 -26.60 2.60
C THR A 280 30.58 -26.68 1.43
N ILE A 281 31.02 -25.52 0.94
CA ILE A 281 32.01 -25.39 -0.15
C ILE A 281 33.38 -25.74 0.41
#